data_AF-A0A1F2Y0R5-F1
#
_entry.id   AF-A0A1F2Y0R5-F1
#
_cell.length_a   1.000
_cell.length_b   1.000
_cell.length_c   1.000
_cell.angle_alpha   90.00
_cell.angle_beta   90.00
_cell.angle_gamma   90.00
#
_symmetry.space_group_name_H-M   'P 1'
#
loop_
_entity.id
_entity.type
_entity.pdbx_description
1 polymer ?
#
loop_
_entity_poly.entity_id
_entity_poly.type
_entity_poly.pdbx_seq_one_letter_code
_entity_poly.pdbx_strand_id
1 'polypeptide(L)'
;MVEVVNAEMVRALRVVSVEQGLDPRDFALVAFGGAGPLHACALADELGMTTVLVPAAAGVLSALGLVAADERRDTVRSYVVPLAETGELPSEGEADLRYVGQSFELTIPLGPALTERFHTAHAERYGYADAARPLELVAVRTAEVRPAPRLTVTGPEREARGPQVLELEGATAWVPAGWAGETDPHGTLILRRAGSGLAPSHEGARCKT
;
A
#
# COMPACT_ATOMS: atom_id res chain seq x y z
N MET A 1 5.84 -21.00 -24.64
CA MET A 1 5.12 -21.07 -23.35
C MET A 1 5.45 -19.88 -22.45
N VAL A 2 6.72 -19.58 -22.19
CA VAL A 2 7.14 -18.39 -21.41
C VAL A 2 6.62 -17.07 -22.03
N GLU A 3 6.68 -16.92 -23.35
CA GLU A 3 6.16 -15.72 -24.03
C GLU A 3 4.65 -15.51 -23.83
N VAL A 4 3.86 -16.60 -23.79
CA VAL A 4 2.41 -16.52 -23.56
C VAL A 4 2.13 -16.06 -22.13
N VAL A 5 2.86 -16.60 -21.16
CA VAL A 5 2.76 -16.17 -19.76
C VAL A 5 3.16 -14.71 -19.61
N ASN A 6 4.26 -14.29 -20.24
CA ASN A 6 4.70 -12.90 -20.24
C ASN A 6 3.64 -11.96 -20.85
N ALA A 7 3.03 -12.34 -21.97
CA ALA A 7 2.00 -11.54 -22.62
C ALA A 7 0.76 -11.34 -21.74
N GLU A 8 0.30 -12.39 -21.07
CA GLU A 8 -0.81 -12.30 -20.11
C GLU A 8 -0.46 -11.41 -18.90
N MET A 9 0.75 -11.56 -18.35
CA MET A 9 1.23 -10.71 -17.25
C MET A 9 1.35 -9.24 -17.66
N VAL A 10 1.90 -8.94 -18.84
CA VAL A 10 1.97 -7.57 -19.38
C VAL A 10 0.57 -6.98 -19.52
N ARG A 11 -0.39 -7.77 -20.03
CA ARG A 11 -1.78 -7.31 -20.18
C ARG A 11 -2.39 -6.95 -18.83
N ALA A 12 -2.21 -7.79 -17.81
CA ALA A 12 -2.68 -7.52 -16.46
C ALA A 12 -2.06 -6.23 -15.88
N LEU A 13 -0.75 -6.06 -16.03
CA LEU A 13 -0.03 -4.87 -15.56
C LEU A 13 -0.54 -3.59 -16.25
N ARG A 14 -0.75 -3.62 -17.57
CA ARG A 14 -1.31 -2.48 -18.32
C ARG A 14 -2.71 -2.11 -17.87
N VAL A 15 -3.58 -3.09 -17.62
CA VAL A 15 -4.96 -2.83 -17.15
C VAL A 15 -4.93 -2.09 -15.82
N VAL A 16 -4.20 -2.62 -14.84
CA VAL A 16 -4.14 -2.02 -13.50
C VAL A 16 -3.53 -0.61 -13.53
N SER A 17 -2.50 -0.37 -14.34
CA SER A 17 -1.90 0.96 -14.46
C SER A 17 -2.82 1.96 -15.17
N VAL A 18 -3.44 1.57 -16.29
CA VAL A 18 -4.30 2.45 -17.09
C VAL A 18 -5.61 2.77 -16.37
N GLU A 19 -6.20 1.82 -15.64
CA GLU A 19 -7.39 2.07 -14.81
C GLU A 19 -7.15 3.14 -13.74
N GLN A 20 -5.89 3.31 -13.31
CA GLN A 20 -5.46 4.35 -12.38
C GLN A 20 -4.94 5.62 -13.08
N GLY A 21 -4.95 5.67 -14.41
CA GLY A 21 -4.44 6.81 -15.20
C GLY A 21 -2.91 6.94 -15.21
N LEU A 22 -2.18 5.87 -14.91
CA LEU A 22 -0.73 5.87 -14.74
C LEU A 22 -0.02 5.29 -15.97
N ASP A 23 1.07 5.94 -16.41
CA ASP A 23 1.96 5.41 -17.44
C ASP A 23 3.02 4.50 -16.80
N PRO A 24 3.07 3.19 -17.13
CA PRO A 24 4.02 2.26 -16.54
C PRO A 24 5.49 2.65 -16.71
N ARG A 25 5.84 3.42 -17.76
CA ARG A 25 7.22 3.83 -18.07
C ARG A 25 7.84 4.74 -16.99
N ASP A 26 7.00 5.42 -16.21
CA ASP A 26 7.43 6.33 -15.15
C ASP A 26 7.74 5.60 -13.83
N PHE A 27 7.64 4.27 -13.80
CA PHE A 27 7.78 3.46 -12.59
C PHE A 27 8.90 2.42 -12.69
N ALA A 28 9.32 1.91 -11.53
CA ALA A 28 10.14 0.72 -11.42
C ALA A 28 9.25 -0.51 -11.15
N LEU A 29 9.59 -1.65 -11.74
CA LEU A 29 8.89 -2.91 -11.49
C LEU A 29 9.49 -3.61 -10.27
N VAL A 30 8.70 -3.78 -9.21
CA VAL A 30 9.12 -4.61 -8.06
C VAL A 30 8.74 -6.06 -8.33
N ALA A 31 9.72 -6.94 -8.43
CA ALA A 31 9.53 -8.36 -8.70
C ALA A 31 9.75 -9.20 -7.43
N PHE A 32 8.69 -9.87 -6.99
CA PHE A 32 8.68 -10.76 -5.84
C PHE A 32 7.83 -12.01 -6.13
N GLY A 33 7.78 -12.92 -5.17
CA GLY A 33 7.34 -14.31 -5.37
C GLY A 33 8.43 -15.15 -6.01
N GLY A 34 8.32 -16.48 -5.88
CA GLY A 34 9.39 -17.40 -6.31
C GLY A 34 9.76 -17.32 -7.79
N ALA A 35 8.79 -17.01 -8.65
CA ALA A 35 8.98 -16.90 -10.10
C ALA A 35 8.97 -15.47 -10.64
N GLY A 36 8.62 -14.46 -9.82
CA GLY A 36 8.50 -13.07 -10.29
C GLY A 36 9.78 -12.56 -10.97
N PRO A 37 10.95 -12.70 -10.32
CA PRO A 37 12.22 -12.25 -10.90
C PRO A 37 12.66 -12.99 -12.17
N LEU A 38 12.07 -14.14 -12.52
CA LEU A 38 12.34 -14.83 -13.79
C LEU A 38 11.79 -14.06 -15.00
N HIS A 39 10.65 -13.39 -14.81
CA HIS A 39 9.92 -12.72 -15.89
C HIS A 39 10.17 -11.20 -15.90
N ALA A 40 10.63 -10.65 -14.78
CA ALA A 40 10.64 -9.22 -14.50
C ALA A 40 11.30 -8.35 -15.58
N CYS A 41 12.52 -8.67 -16.02
CA CYS A 41 13.20 -7.88 -17.06
C CYS A 41 12.46 -7.92 -18.40
N ALA A 42 11.90 -9.08 -18.80
CA ALA A 42 11.13 -9.20 -20.03
C ALA A 42 9.81 -8.41 -19.95
N LEU A 43 9.12 -8.45 -18.80
CA LEU A 43 7.92 -7.65 -18.56
C LEU A 43 8.24 -6.16 -18.58
N ALA A 44 9.35 -5.75 -17.95
CA ALA A 44 9.81 -4.37 -17.93
C ALA A 44 10.13 -3.87 -19.35
N ASP A 45 10.82 -4.67 -20.17
CA ASP A 45 11.10 -4.34 -21.57
C ASP A 45 9.81 -4.12 -22.38
N GLU A 46 8.80 -4.99 -22.22
CA GLU A 46 7.48 -4.88 -22.90
C GLU A 46 6.61 -3.73 -22.40
N LEU A 47 6.83 -3.28 -21.17
CA LEU A 47 6.15 -2.13 -20.56
C LEU A 47 6.92 -0.81 -20.79
N GLY A 48 8.12 -0.86 -21.38
CA GLY A 48 8.98 0.29 -21.57
C GLY A 48 9.60 0.83 -20.27
N MET A 49 9.62 0.02 -19.21
CA MET A 49 10.28 0.33 -17.94
C MET A 49 11.79 0.12 -18.04
N THR A 50 12.56 0.91 -17.31
CA THR A 50 14.03 0.85 -17.32
C THR A 50 14.64 0.26 -16.06
N THR A 51 13.82 0.04 -15.03
CA THR A 51 14.28 -0.34 -13.69
C THR A 51 13.43 -1.49 -13.15
N VAL A 52 14.09 -2.53 -12.67
CA VAL A 52 13.49 -3.67 -11.94
C VAL A 52 14.14 -3.76 -10.57
N LEU A 53 13.33 -3.89 -9.54
CA LEU A 53 13.76 -4.09 -8.16
C LEU A 53 13.43 -5.52 -7.74
N VAL A 54 14.45 -6.26 -7.31
CA VAL A 54 14.27 -7.61 -6.77
C VAL A 54 14.73 -7.63 -5.31
N PRO A 55 13.80 -7.55 -4.34
CA PRO A 55 14.15 -7.58 -2.92
C PRO A 55 14.90 -8.86 -2.54
N ALA A 56 15.81 -8.79 -1.55
CA ALA A 56 16.56 -9.95 -1.06
C ALA A 56 15.63 -11.13 -0.69
N ALA A 57 14.51 -10.81 -0.03
CA ALA A 57 13.48 -11.74 0.39
C ALA A 57 12.36 -11.91 -0.66
N ALA A 58 12.65 -11.75 -1.96
CA ALA A 58 11.65 -11.79 -3.02
C ALA A 58 10.73 -13.03 -2.92
N GLY A 59 11.27 -14.21 -2.61
CA GLY A 59 10.50 -15.45 -2.49
C GLY A 59 9.42 -15.45 -1.39
N VAL A 60 9.63 -14.67 -0.32
CA VAL A 60 8.79 -14.67 0.89
C VAL A 60 8.25 -13.28 1.24
N LEU A 61 8.34 -12.31 0.32
CA LEU A 61 8.03 -10.90 0.59
C LEU A 61 6.61 -10.69 1.13
N SER A 62 5.62 -11.49 0.71
CA SER A 62 4.26 -11.38 1.25
C SER A 62 4.16 -11.79 2.72
N ALA A 63 4.88 -12.84 3.13
CA ALA A 63 4.93 -13.24 4.54
C ALA A 63 5.66 -12.19 5.38
N LEU A 64 6.74 -11.62 4.84
CA LEU A 64 7.44 -10.51 5.48
C LEU A 64 6.54 -9.28 5.62
N GLY A 65 5.76 -8.94 4.60
CA GLY A 65 4.80 -7.84 4.63
C GLY A 65 3.73 -8.02 5.71
N LEU A 66 3.29 -9.26 5.95
CA LEU A 66 2.36 -9.57 7.05
C LEU A 66 2.98 -9.30 8.42
N VAL A 67 4.27 -9.62 8.62
CA VAL A 67 4.99 -9.35 9.87
C VAL A 67 5.28 -7.85 10.05
N ALA A 68 5.54 -7.15 8.96
CA ALA A 68 5.86 -5.72 8.96
C ALA A 68 4.63 -4.80 9.05
N ALA A 69 3.41 -5.34 8.89
CA ALA A 69 2.18 -4.57 8.94
C ALA A 69 1.76 -4.31 10.39
N ASP A 70 1.34 -3.07 10.67
CA ASP A 70 0.74 -2.74 11.96
C ASP A 70 -0.50 -3.61 12.20
N GLU A 71 -0.65 -4.11 13.41
CA GLU A 71 -1.83 -4.89 13.76
C GLU A 71 -2.99 -3.92 14.03
N ARG A 72 -4.00 -3.97 13.17
CA ARG A 72 -5.23 -3.21 13.33
C ARG A 72 -6.37 -4.12 13.79
N ARG A 73 -7.05 -3.73 14.87
CA ARG A 73 -8.28 -4.39 15.35
C ARG A 73 -9.45 -3.41 15.29
N ASP A 74 -10.33 -3.64 14.33
CA ASP A 74 -11.59 -2.91 14.20
C ASP A 74 -12.67 -3.58 15.08
N THR A 75 -13.33 -2.79 15.93
CA THR A 75 -14.44 -3.24 16.77
C THR A 75 -15.68 -2.42 16.45
N VAL A 76 -16.82 -3.08 16.31
CA VAL A 76 -18.12 -2.42 16.13
C VAL A 76 -19.06 -2.90 17.23
N ARG A 77 -19.62 -1.97 17.99
CA ARG A 77 -20.63 -2.25 19.01
C ARG A 77 -21.94 -1.56 18.66
N SER A 78 -23.02 -2.35 18.60
CA SER A 78 -24.37 -1.86 18.38
C SER A 78 -24.98 -1.36 19.69
N TYR A 79 -25.70 -0.24 19.63
CA TYR A 79 -26.37 0.40 20.76
C TYR A 79 -27.88 0.49 20.54
N VAL A 80 -28.31 1.15 19.46
CA VAL A 80 -29.74 1.44 19.14
C VAL A 80 -30.49 1.95 20.37
N VAL A 81 -29.96 3.01 20.99
CA VAL A 81 -30.57 3.71 22.13
C VAL A 81 -30.49 5.22 21.91
N PRO A 82 -31.35 6.02 22.58
CA PRO A 82 -31.18 7.47 22.61
C PRO A 82 -29.76 7.84 23.04
N LEU A 83 -29.11 8.77 22.33
CA LEU A 83 -27.72 9.16 22.61
C LEU A 83 -27.55 9.62 24.07
N ALA A 84 -28.57 10.31 24.62
CA ALA A 84 -28.60 10.77 26.00
C ALA A 84 -28.66 9.64 27.06
N GLU A 85 -29.09 8.45 26.68
CA GLU A 85 -29.15 7.26 27.56
C GLU A 85 -27.87 6.41 27.45
N THR A 86 -26.93 6.81 26.61
CA THR A 86 -25.67 6.10 26.46
C THR A 86 -24.75 6.40 27.63
N GLY A 87 -24.08 5.38 28.15
CA GLY A 87 -22.97 5.55 29.10
C GLY A 87 -21.74 6.19 28.45
N GLU A 88 -20.60 6.08 29.12
CA GLU A 88 -19.33 6.59 28.58
C GLU A 88 -19.01 5.97 27.20
N LEU A 89 -18.74 6.85 26.24
CA LEU A 89 -18.28 6.48 24.90
C LEU A 89 -16.75 6.55 24.83
N PRO A 90 -16.11 5.78 23.92
CA PRO A 90 -14.68 5.91 23.66
C PRO A 90 -14.30 7.34 23.23
N SER A 91 -13.08 7.77 23.54
CA SER A 91 -12.57 9.08 23.16
C SER A 91 -12.22 9.19 21.67
N GLU A 92 -11.98 8.06 21.01
CA GLU A 92 -11.57 7.97 19.61
C GLU A 92 -12.41 6.91 18.87
N GLY A 93 -12.59 7.11 17.56
CA GLY A 93 -13.40 6.26 16.69
C GLY A 93 -14.54 7.03 16.03
N GLU A 94 -15.59 6.33 15.66
CA GLU A 94 -16.75 6.87 14.95
C GLU A 94 -18.05 6.38 15.58
N ALA A 95 -19.08 7.22 15.57
CA ALA A 95 -20.42 6.90 16.00
C ALA A 95 -21.38 7.03 14.81
N ASP A 96 -22.14 5.96 14.56
CA ASP A 96 -23.25 5.99 13.63
C ASP A 96 -24.46 6.55 14.38
N LEU A 97 -24.88 7.74 13.97
CA LEU A 97 -25.95 8.52 14.62
C LEU A 97 -27.08 8.77 13.63
N ARG A 98 -28.30 8.89 14.15
CA ARG A 98 -29.46 9.35 13.39
C ARG A 98 -30.44 10.11 14.27
N TYR A 99 -31.35 10.86 13.67
CA TYR A 99 -32.50 11.35 14.41
C TYR A 99 -33.44 10.20 14.78
N VAL A 100 -34.07 10.26 15.95
CA VAL A 100 -35.06 9.24 16.34
C VAL A 100 -36.19 9.15 15.30
N GLY A 101 -36.43 7.93 14.81
CA GLY A 101 -37.42 7.63 13.77
C GLY A 101 -36.95 7.91 12.33
N GLN A 102 -35.68 8.28 12.13
CA GLN A 102 -35.04 8.37 10.81
C GLN A 102 -34.51 6.99 10.38
N SER A 103 -34.48 6.73 9.06
CA SER A 103 -34.04 5.44 8.50
C SER A 103 -32.57 5.41 8.05
N PHE A 104 -31.88 6.55 8.03
CA PHE A 104 -30.50 6.67 7.58
C PHE A 104 -29.60 7.26 8.67
N GLU A 105 -28.38 6.77 8.72
CA GLU A 105 -27.35 7.14 9.70
C GLU A 105 -26.29 8.03 9.06
N LEU A 106 -25.65 8.85 9.90
CA LEU A 106 -24.41 9.53 9.58
C LEU A 106 -23.33 9.03 10.53
N THR A 107 -22.18 8.67 9.96
CA THR A 107 -20.98 8.32 10.69
C THR A 107 -20.25 9.59 11.09
N ILE A 108 -20.17 9.84 12.40
CA ILE A 108 -19.59 11.05 12.97
C ILE A 108 -18.37 10.67 13.82
N PRO A 109 -17.21 11.33 13.64
CA PRO A 109 -16.06 11.11 14.51
C PRO A 109 -16.41 11.34 15.99
N LEU A 110 -16.00 10.39 16.84
CA LEU A 110 -16.10 10.50 18.29
C LEU A 110 -15.24 11.67 18.81
N GLY A 111 -15.59 12.16 20.00
CA GLY A 111 -14.93 13.28 20.66
C GLY A 111 -15.91 14.32 21.21
N PRO A 112 -15.42 15.42 21.79
CA PRO A 112 -16.25 16.47 22.40
C PRO A 112 -17.26 17.07 21.42
N ALA A 113 -18.45 17.52 21.83
CA ALA A 113 -19.44 18.13 20.93
C ALA A 113 -19.91 17.22 19.77
N LEU A 114 -20.10 15.93 20.06
CA LEU A 114 -20.55 14.91 19.09
C LEU A 114 -21.92 15.26 18.47
N THR A 115 -22.85 15.76 19.29
CA THR A 115 -24.20 16.17 18.87
C THR A 115 -24.16 17.31 17.86
N GLU A 116 -23.38 18.35 18.14
CA GLU A 116 -23.20 19.50 17.27
C GLU A 116 -22.56 19.10 15.94
N ARG A 117 -21.55 18.22 15.98
CA ARG A 117 -20.95 17.65 14.75
C ARG A 117 -21.97 16.91 13.90
N PHE A 118 -22.85 16.11 14.51
CA PHE A 118 -23.91 15.44 13.78
C PHE A 118 -24.84 16.45 13.10
N HIS A 119 -25.29 17.49 13.81
CA HIS A 119 -26.16 18.52 13.22
C HIS A 119 -25.49 19.24 12.06
N THR A 120 -24.23 19.63 12.18
CA THR A 120 -23.46 20.24 11.10
C THR A 120 -23.35 19.31 9.90
N ALA A 121 -22.92 18.06 10.10
CA ALA A 121 -22.79 17.07 9.03
C ALA A 121 -24.14 16.78 8.35
N HIS A 122 -25.22 16.75 9.13
CA HIS A 122 -26.58 16.57 8.60
C HIS A 122 -27.03 17.75 7.75
N ALA A 123 -26.76 18.99 8.18
CA ALA A 123 -27.05 20.19 7.41
C ALA A 123 -26.24 20.26 6.12
N GLU A 124 -24.95 19.92 6.16
CA GLU A 124 -24.09 19.85 4.98
C GLU A 124 -24.55 18.78 3.98
N ARG A 125 -24.96 17.61 4.49
CA ARG A 125 -25.34 16.47 3.65
C ARG A 125 -26.74 16.58 3.07
N TYR A 126 -27.71 17.07 3.85
CA TYR A 126 -29.14 17.04 3.54
C TYR A 126 -29.79 18.43 3.49
N GLY A 127 -29.04 19.50 3.76
CA GLY A 127 -29.52 20.89 3.67
C GLY A 127 -30.32 21.38 4.90
N TYR A 128 -30.47 20.56 5.94
CA TYR A 128 -31.14 20.95 7.18
C TYR A 128 -30.59 20.20 8.39
N ALA A 129 -30.85 20.71 9.60
CA ALA A 129 -30.70 19.98 10.85
C ALA A 129 -31.88 20.31 11.77
N ASP A 130 -32.35 19.30 12.50
CA ASP A 130 -33.42 19.42 13.49
C ASP A 130 -32.83 19.31 14.90
N ALA A 131 -32.46 20.43 15.51
CA ALA A 131 -31.84 20.43 16.84
C ALA A 131 -32.83 20.07 17.97
N ALA A 132 -34.15 20.08 17.70
CA ALA A 132 -35.17 19.72 18.69
C ALA A 132 -35.39 18.20 18.76
N ARG A 133 -34.99 17.47 17.71
CA ARG A 133 -35.20 16.03 17.61
C ARG A 133 -34.07 15.26 18.29
N PRO A 134 -34.39 14.33 19.22
CA PRO A 134 -33.36 13.53 19.87
C PRO A 134 -32.56 12.70 18.87
N LEU A 135 -31.28 12.51 19.18
CA LEU A 135 -30.40 11.61 18.45
C LEU A 135 -30.49 10.20 19.03
N GLU A 136 -30.37 9.22 18.14
CA GLU A 136 -30.24 7.80 18.44
C GLU A 136 -28.84 7.36 18.04
N LEU A 137 -28.12 6.72 18.96
CA LEU A 137 -26.85 6.06 18.70
C LEU A 137 -27.12 4.66 18.19
N VAL A 138 -26.69 4.37 16.95
CA VAL A 138 -26.90 3.06 16.33
C VAL A 138 -25.71 2.15 16.58
N ALA A 139 -24.51 2.61 16.27
CA ALA A 139 -23.29 1.86 16.49
C ALA A 139 -22.11 2.76 16.83
N VAL A 140 -21.11 2.17 17.49
CA VAL A 140 -19.80 2.78 17.71
C VAL A 140 -18.75 1.89 17.08
N ARG A 141 -17.84 2.50 16.33
CA ARG A 141 -16.72 1.85 15.64
C ARG A 141 -15.43 2.39 16.22
N THR A 142 -14.58 1.51 16.74
CA THR A 142 -13.24 1.87 17.19
C THR A 142 -12.21 1.03 16.46
N ALA A 143 -11.00 1.57 16.35
CA ALA A 143 -9.87 0.88 15.78
C ALA A 143 -8.67 1.00 16.69
N GLU A 144 -8.14 -0.13 17.12
CA GLU A 144 -6.88 -0.19 17.86
C GLU A 144 -5.76 -0.54 16.89
N VAL A 145 -4.71 0.28 16.86
CA VAL A 145 -3.51 0.02 16.04
C VAL A 145 -2.34 -0.26 16.96
N ARG A 146 -1.71 -1.43 16.79
CA ARG A 146 -0.46 -1.79 17.45
C ARG A 146 0.68 -1.75 16.44
N PRO A 147 1.72 -0.92 16.65
CA PRO A 147 2.83 -0.82 15.73
C PRO A 147 3.51 -2.17 15.50
N ALA A 148 3.87 -2.43 14.25
CA ALA A 148 4.64 -3.61 13.86
C ALA A 148 6.05 -3.58 14.49
N PRO A 149 6.69 -4.75 14.70
CA PRO A 149 8.10 -4.80 15.02
C PRO A 149 8.92 -4.18 13.89
N ARG A 150 9.98 -3.45 14.22
CA ARG A 150 10.96 -3.00 13.22
C ARG A 150 11.72 -4.21 12.68
N LEU A 151 11.60 -4.44 11.38
CA LEU A 151 12.32 -5.49 10.68
C LEU A 151 13.53 -4.89 9.97
N THR A 152 14.69 -5.50 10.18
CA THR A 152 15.88 -5.21 9.39
C THR A 152 16.05 -6.34 8.39
N VAL A 153 15.85 -6.03 7.11
CA VAL A 153 16.11 -6.96 6.01
C VAL A 153 17.50 -6.63 5.46
N THR A 154 18.34 -7.64 5.38
CA THR A 154 19.64 -7.57 4.73
C THR A 154 19.74 -8.68 3.70
N GLY A 155 20.58 -8.47 2.70
CA GLY A 155 20.92 -9.49 1.72
C GLY A 155 22.39 -9.40 1.35
N PRO A 156 22.91 -10.42 0.67
CA PRO A 156 24.29 -10.42 0.20
C PRO A 156 24.50 -9.31 -0.82
N GLU A 157 25.68 -8.69 -0.80
CA GLU A 157 26.12 -7.80 -1.87
C GLU A 157 26.30 -8.62 -3.17
N ARG A 158 25.68 -8.16 -4.26
CA ARG A 158 25.74 -8.81 -5.57
C ARG A 158 25.82 -7.79 -6.68
N GLU A 159 26.58 -8.13 -7.71
CA GLU A 159 26.48 -7.53 -9.04
C GLU A 159 25.88 -8.55 -10.00
N ALA A 160 25.14 -8.06 -10.99
CA ALA A 160 24.49 -8.87 -12.02
C ALA A 160 24.69 -8.22 -13.38
N ARG A 161 25.04 -9.03 -14.38
CA ARG A 161 25.09 -8.58 -15.78
C ARG A 161 24.65 -9.71 -16.68
N GLY A 162 23.59 -9.45 -17.46
CA GLY A 162 23.04 -10.46 -18.33
C GLY A 162 23.92 -10.79 -19.54
N PRO A 163 23.77 -11.99 -20.13
CA PRO A 163 22.83 -13.05 -19.72
C PRO A 163 23.32 -13.85 -18.50
N GLN A 164 22.51 -13.93 -17.44
CA GLN A 164 22.86 -14.62 -16.19
C GLN A 164 21.61 -15.10 -15.45
N VAL A 165 21.68 -16.28 -14.83
CA VAL A 165 20.70 -16.76 -13.83
C VAL A 165 21.26 -16.51 -12.43
N LEU A 166 20.42 -16.02 -11.52
CA LEU A 166 20.76 -15.82 -10.11
C LEU A 166 19.80 -16.61 -9.22
N GLU A 167 20.36 -17.41 -8.32
CA GLU A 167 19.60 -18.02 -7.23
C GLU A 167 19.50 -17.05 -6.06
N LEU A 168 18.27 -16.71 -5.69
CA LEU A 168 17.93 -15.85 -4.57
C LEU A 168 17.34 -16.71 -3.44
N GLU A 169 17.13 -16.10 -2.27
CA GLU A 169 16.48 -16.80 -1.17
C GLU A 169 14.99 -17.02 -1.49
N GLY A 170 14.64 -18.25 -1.85
CA GLY A 170 13.27 -18.64 -2.19
C GLY A 170 12.77 -18.13 -3.54
N ALA A 171 13.65 -17.62 -4.41
CA ALA A 171 13.31 -17.17 -5.76
C ALA A 171 14.48 -17.37 -6.73
N THR A 172 14.18 -17.37 -8.03
CA THR A 172 15.21 -17.39 -9.08
C THR A 172 15.01 -16.17 -9.96
N ALA A 173 16.10 -15.48 -10.32
CA ALA A 173 16.07 -14.33 -11.22
C ALA A 173 16.78 -14.64 -12.54
N TRP A 174 16.18 -14.21 -13.64
CA TRP A 174 16.79 -14.24 -14.96
C TRP A 174 17.14 -12.82 -15.38
N VAL A 175 18.43 -12.56 -15.61
CA VAL A 175 18.94 -11.28 -16.09
C VAL A 175 19.31 -11.46 -17.56
N PRO A 176 18.49 -11.01 -18.52
CA PRO A 176 18.78 -11.14 -19.94
C PRO A 176 19.88 -10.16 -20.38
N ALA A 177 20.45 -10.40 -21.56
CA ALA A 177 21.39 -9.47 -22.18
C ALA A 177 20.79 -8.05 -22.27
N GLY A 178 21.61 -7.03 -22.00
CA GLY A 178 21.15 -5.64 -21.96
C GLY A 178 20.60 -5.20 -20.60
N TRP A 179 20.56 -6.08 -19.59
CA TRP A 179 20.27 -5.71 -18.21
C TRP A 179 21.51 -5.90 -17.33
N ALA A 180 21.71 -4.99 -16.38
CA ALA A 180 22.76 -5.08 -15.38
C ALA A 180 22.35 -4.34 -14.10
N GLY A 181 22.95 -4.69 -12.98
CA GLY A 181 22.60 -4.08 -11.71
C GLY A 181 23.46 -4.51 -10.55
N GLU A 182 23.19 -3.92 -9.41
CA GLU A 182 23.85 -4.22 -8.14
C GLU A 182 22.83 -4.16 -7.00
N THR A 183 23.15 -4.79 -5.90
CA THR A 183 22.34 -4.72 -4.68
C THR A 183 22.58 -3.41 -3.95
N ASP A 184 21.51 -2.84 -3.41
CA ASP A 184 21.59 -1.76 -2.43
C ASP A 184 22.06 -2.27 -1.03
N PRO A 185 22.25 -1.38 -0.04
CA PRO A 185 22.63 -1.79 1.32
C PRO A 185 21.62 -2.70 2.04
N HIS A 186 20.39 -2.82 1.53
CA HIS A 186 19.34 -3.70 2.07
C HIS A 186 19.29 -5.05 1.34
N GLY A 187 20.17 -5.28 0.36
CA GLY A 187 20.22 -6.49 -0.45
C GLY A 187 19.20 -6.54 -1.58
N THR A 188 18.52 -5.43 -1.88
CA THR A 188 17.61 -5.35 -3.03
C THR A 188 18.44 -5.20 -4.30
N LEU A 189 18.35 -6.16 -5.22
CA LEU A 189 19.01 -6.09 -6.52
C LEU A 189 18.28 -5.09 -7.41
N ILE A 190 18.98 -4.03 -7.81
CA ILE A 190 18.48 -2.96 -8.68
C ILE A 190 18.99 -3.22 -10.10
N LEU A 191 18.17 -3.83 -10.93
CA LEU A 191 18.49 -4.06 -12.34
C LEU A 191 18.05 -2.87 -13.19
N ARG A 192 18.94 -2.43 -14.07
CA ARG A 192 18.71 -1.35 -15.03
C ARG A 192 19.00 -1.82 -16.45
N ARG A 193 18.25 -1.28 -17.40
CA ARG A 193 18.49 -1.51 -18.83
C ARG A 193 19.72 -0.72 -19.29
N ALA A 194 20.70 -1.39 -19.87
CA ALA A 194 21.89 -0.76 -20.44
C ALA A 194 21.47 0.10 -21.65
N GLY A 195 21.85 1.39 -21.62
CA GLY A 195 21.51 2.36 -22.67
C GLY A 195 20.31 3.26 -22.35
N SER A 196 19.54 2.99 -21.29
CA SER A 196 18.61 3.98 -20.74
C SER A 196 19.37 4.90 -19.79
N GLY A 197 19.85 6.04 -20.30
CA GLY A 197 20.57 7.02 -19.50
C GLY A 197 19.74 7.53 -18.32
N LEU A 198 20.06 7.04 -17.13
CA LEU A 198 19.88 7.80 -15.89
C LEU A 198 21.16 7.58 -15.07
N ALA A 199 22.11 8.51 -15.22
CA ALA A 199 23.31 8.55 -14.41
C ALA A 199 22.95 8.61 -12.92
N PRO A 200 23.71 7.97 -12.01
CA PRO A 200 23.51 8.16 -10.59
C PRO A 200 23.84 9.62 -10.24
N SER A 201 22.85 10.37 -9.76
CA SER A 201 23.05 11.67 -9.14
C SER A 201 23.76 11.49 -7.80
N HIS A 202 25.09 11.34 -7.83
CA HIS A 202 25.92 11.55 -6.65
C HIS A 202 26.08 13.06 -6.42
N GLU A 203 25.14 13.66 -5.71
CA GLU A 203 25.34 14.99 -5.14
C GLU A 203 26.01 14.85 -3.76
N GLY A 204 27.32 14.58 -3.80
CA GLY A 204 28.20 14.71 -2.65
C GLY A 204 28.47 16.18 -2.38
N ALA A 205 27.71 16.76 -1.45
CA ALA A 205 28.00 18.08 -0.88
C ALA A 205 29.40 18.07 -0.23
N ARG A 206 30.38 18.64 -0.94
CA ARG A 206 31.67 19.01 -0.36
C ARG A 206 31.46 20.22 0.56
N CYS A 207 31.46 19.97 1.87
CA CYS A 207 31.71 21.00 2.87
C CYS A 207 33.17 21.45 2.75
N LYS A 208 33.40 22.69 2.34
CA LYS A 208 34.71 23.35 2.45
C LYS A 208 34.84 23.89 3.87
N THR A 209 35.90 23.48 4.56
CA THR A 209 36.47 24.20 5.70
C THR A 209 37.59 25.10 5.20
#